data_AF-A0A951WIU6-F1
#
_entry.id   AF-A0A951WIU6-F1
#
_cell.length_a   1.000
_cell.length_b   1.000
_cell.length_c   1.000
_cell.angle_alpha   90.00
_cell.angle_beta   90.00
_cell.angle_gamma   90.00
#
_symmetry.space_group_name_H-M   'P 1'
#
loop_
_entity.id
_entity.type
_entity.pdbx_description
1 polymer ?
#
loop_
_entity_poly.entity_id
_entity_poly.type
_entity_poly.pdbx_seq_one_letter_code
_entity_poly.pdbx_strand_id
1 'polypeptide(L)'
;MSGYRISDNPLMARLILVLLALSFLAPSFAKDPLGDLIRGYIDKKTQIKPVEVIKRISEKDRTVFEEMFIHIVARSLFERKKVVSQTVLRNHETAYMGNNIFHVYGTSFGKPGNKGESAYFKDGSRVVDGIVTGALPDNSAVGKFIVVRRPLGNGKYTGWVRMPIKDLGPWFRDDPYWVTRSAPRAVEYFKHKKRRWDGRLVVNPAGIDLTPWAWQKLGIPKEQSYNYSGYVEWKFSN
;
A
#
# COMPACT_ATOMS: atom_id res chain seq x y z
N MET A 1 -45.23 8.19 -22.40
CA MET A 1 -44.11 7.87 -21.51
C MET A 1 -42.88 8.61 -22.00
N SER A 2 -42.49 9.70 -21.33
CA SER A 2 -41.34 10.53 -21.75
C SER A 2 -40.03 9.86 -21.32
N GLY A 3 -39.19 9.51 -22.28
CA GLY A 3 -37.87 8.94 -22.01
C GLY A 3 -36.95 10.00 -21.37
N TYR A 4 -36.53 9.74 -20.14
CA TYR A 4 -35.54 10.56 -19.44
C TYR A 4 -34.18 10.40 -20.14
N ARG A 5 -33.72 11.42 -20.88
CA ARG A 5 -32.39 11.41 -21.49
C ARG A 5 -31.38 11.93 -20.49
N ILE A 6 -30.41 11.08 -20.14
CA ILE A 6 -29.31 11.37 -19.19
C ILE A 6 -28.47 12.60 -19.61
N SER A 7 -28.56 13.01 -20.88
CA SER A 7 -27.90 14.21 -21.44
C SER A 7 -28.43 15.54 -20.92
N ASP A 8 -29.63 15.57 -20.33
CA ASP A 8 -30.34 16.82 -20.07
C ASP A 8 -30.08 17.34 -18.65
N ASN A 9 -29.31 16.59 -17.86
CA ASN A 9 -28.83 17.00 -16.55
C ASN A 9 -27.35 17.47 -16.65
N PRO A 10 -27.06 18.77 -16.51
CA PRO A 10 -25.72 19.32 -16.66
C PRO A 10 -24.73 18.77 -15.62
N LEU A 11 -25.19 18.30 -14.46
CA LEU A 11 -24.36 17.59 -13.48
C LEU A 11 -23.96 16.20 -13.97
N MET A 12 -24.85 15.49 -14.66
CA MET A 12 -24.54 14.17 -15.24
C MET A 12 -23.61 14.29 -16.45
N ALA A 13 -23.80 15.29 -17.30
CA ALA A 13 -22.88 15.57 -18.41
C ALA A 13 -21.46 15.89 -17.88
N ARG A 14 -21.36 16.68 -16.81
CA ARG A 14 -20.09 16.99 -16.13
C ARG A 14 -19.48 15.77 -15.45
N LEU A 15 -20.28 14.92 -14.80
CA LEU A 15 -19.81 13.66 -14.21
C LEU A 15 -19.27 12.70 -15.27
N ILE A 16 -19.91 12.62 -16.43
CA ILE A 16 -19.46 11.81 -17.57
C ILE A 16 -18.13 12.33 -18.12
N LEU A 17 -17.95 13.66 -18.25
CA LEU A 17 -16.68 14.29 -18.64
C LEU A 17 -15.56 14.04 -17.61
N VAL A 18 -15.90 14.00 -16.32
CA VAL A 18 -14.98 13.66 -15.23
C VAL A 18 -14.54 12.19 -15.30
N LEU A 19 -15.48 11.27 -15.53
CA LEU A 19 -15.19 9.84 -15.69
C LEU A 19 -14.38 9.55 -16.96
N LEU A 20 -14.63 10.31 -18.03
CA LEU A 20 -13.82 10.33 -19.26
C LEU A 20 -12.37 10.79 -18.99
N ALA A 21 -12.17 11.87 -18.23
CA ALA A 21 -10.81 12.33 -17.90
C ALA A 21 -10.05 11.33 -17.00
N LEU A 22 -10.78 10.62 -16.12
CA LEU A 22 -10.24 9.61 -15.20
C LEU A 22 -9.70 8.36 -15.90
N SER A 23 -10.31 7.91 -17.00
CA SER A 23 -9.86 6.72 -17.74
C SER A 23 -8.54 6.92 -18.50
N PHE A 24 -8.14 8.18 -18.76
CA PHE A 24 -6.90 8.52 -19.47
C PHE A 24 -5.69 8.76 -18.56
N LEU A 25 -5.91 9.15 -17.29
CA LEU A 25 -4.83 9.55 -16.37
C LEU A 25 -4.25 8.41 -15.53
N ALA A 26 -4.88 7.23 -15.51
CA ALA A 26 -4.42 6.11 -14.69
C ALA A 26 -4.65 4.77 -15.40
N PRO A 27 -3.62 4.24 -16.11
CA PRO A 27 -3.65 2.91 -16.74
C PRO A 27 -3.96 1.77 -15.74
N SER A 28 -3.80 2.03 -14.44
CA SER A 28 -4.09 1.10 -13.34
C SER A 28 -5.58 0.89 -13.03
N PHE A 29 -6.51 1.61 -13.67
CA PHE A 29 -7.96 1.33 -13.58
C PHE A 29 -8.42 0.19 -14.51
N ALA A 30 -7.54 -0.35 -15.37
CA ALA A 30 -7.87 -1.32 -16.40
C ALA A 30 -8.17 -2.76 -15.91
N LYS A 31 -8.52 -2.94 -14.63
CA LYS A 31 -8.83 -4.26 -14.04
C LYS A 31 -9.95 -4.21 -12.99
N ASP A 32 -10.85 -3.23 -13.07
CA ASP A 32 -12.04 -3.21 -12.21
C ASP A 32 -13.33 -3.00 -13.04
N PRO A 33 -14.49 -3.52 -12.57
CA PRO A 33 -15.76 -3.46 -13.31
C PRO A 33 -16.26 -2.04 -13.62
N LEU A 34 -15.94 -1.05 -12.78
CA LEU A 34 -16.23 0.36 -13.00
C LEU A 34 -15.32 0.94 -14.10
N GLY A 35 -14.03 0.56 -14.11
CA GLY A 35 -13.10 0.87 -15.19
C GLY A 35 -13.55 0.33 -16.55
N ASP A 36 -14.03 -0.91 -16.59
CA ASP A 36 -14.53 -1.56 -17.81
C ASP A 36 -15.88 -0.98 -18.27
N LEU A 37 -16.77 -0.63 -17.35
CA LEU A 37 -18.04 0.05 -17.64
C LEU A 37 -17.82 1.45 -18.23
N ILE A 38 -16.87 2.20 -17.68
CA ILE A 38 -16.47 3.53 -18.17
C ILE A 38 -15.85 3.40 -19.56
N ARG A 39 -14.93 2.45 -19.76
CA ARG A 39 -14.28 2.23 -21.06
C ARG A 39 -15.27 1.80 -22.15
N GLY A 40 -16.19 0.88 -21.84
CA GLY A 40 -17.26 0.45 -22.75
C GLY A 40 -18.25 1.55 -23.13
N TYR A 41 -18.40 2.60 -22.31
CA TYR A 41 -19.20 3.78 -22.62
C TYR A 41 -18.45 4.77 -23.53
N ILE A 42 -17.14 4.93 -23.31
CA ILE A 42 -16.24 5.83 -24.08
C ILE A 42 -16.06 5.31 -25.51
N ASP A 43 -15.76 4.02 -25.65
CA ASP A 43 -15.56 3.35 -26.94
C ASP A 43 -16.84 3.37 -27.79
N LYS A 44 -18.01 3.46 -27.14
CA LYS A 44 -19.31 3.56 -27.82
C LYS A 44 -19.68 4.98 -28.28
N LYS A 45 -19.05 6.07 -27.80
CA LYS A 45 -19.64 7.41 -28.01
C LYS A 45 -18.77 8.63 -28.28
N THR A 46 -17.43 8.62 -28.23
CA THR A 46 -16.70 9.91 -28.40
C THR A 46 -15.40 9.85 -29.20
N GLN A 47 -15.40 10.51 -30.36
CA GLN A 47 -14.22 10.93 -31.13
C GLN A 47 -13.58 12.23 -30.60
N ILE A 48 -13.60 12.50 -29.28
CA ILE A 48 -13.11 13.78 -28.71
C ILE A 48 -11.84 13.55 -27.89
N LYS A 49 -10.79 14.34 -28.16
CA LYS A 49 -9.47 14.22 -27.52
C LYS A 49 -9.48 14.80 -26.09
N PRO A 50 -8.95 14.09 -25.08
CA PRO A 50 -9.10 14.43 -23.64
C PRO A 50 -8.54 15.79 -23.19
N VAL A 51 -7.52 16.30 -23.87
CA VAL A 51 -6.80 17.53 -23.49
C VAL A 51 -7.67 18.78 -23.68
N GLU A 52 -8.65 18.74 -24.59
CA GLU A 52 -9.55 19.88 -24.84
C GLU A 52 -10.65 20.02 -23.79
N VAL A 53 -11.00 18.93 -23.09
CA VAL A 53 -12.01 18.93 -22.02
C VAL A 53 -11.51 19.68 -20.80
N ILE A 54 -10.25 19.44 -20.39
CA ILE A 54 -9.65 20.06 -19.20
C ILE A 54 -9.49 21.58 -19.39
N LYS A 55 -9.21 22.03 -20.62
CA LYS A 55 -9.09 23.47 -20.95
C LYS A 55 -10.41 24.24 -20.89
N ARG A 56 -11.56 23.55 -20.87
CA ARG A 56 -12.90 24.16 -20.85
C ARG A 56 -13.53 24.22 -19.46
N ILE A 57 -12.85 23.69 -18.45
CA ILE A 57 -13.33 23.74 -17.06
C ILE A 57 -12.99 25.13 -16.51
N SER A 58 -14.01 25.87 -16.07
CA SER A 58 -13.80 27.18 -15.44
C SER A 58 -12.94 27.04 -14.19
N GLU A 59 -12.20 28.07 -13.80
CA GLU A 59 -11.29 28.01 -12.65
C GLU A 59 -12.01 27.67 -11.34
N LYS A 60 -13.28 28.11 -11.20
CA LYS A 60 -14.18 27.75 -10.10
C LYS A 60 -14.58 26.27 -10.12
N ASP A 61 -14.88 25.72 -11.30
CA ASP A 61 -15.23 24.30 -11.46
C ASP A 61 -14.00 23.39 -11.27
N ARG A 62 -12.78 23.91 -11.51
CA ARG A 62 -11.52 23.19 -11.30
C ARG A 62 -11.27 22.91 -9.81
N THR A 63 -11.51 23.89 -8.93
CA THR A 63 -11.38 23.68 -7.48
C THR A 63 -12.36 22.62 -6.97
N VAL A 64 -13.63 22.69 -7.39
CA VAL A 64 -14.65 21.68 -7.04
C VAL A 64 -14.27 20.29 -7.57
N PHE A 65 -13.71 20.23 -8.78
CA PHE A 65 -13.19 18.99 -9.35
C PHE A 65 -12.01 18.41 -8.55
N GLU A 66 -11.03 19.25 -8.17
CA GLU A 66 -9.88 18.83 -7.37
C GLU A 66 -10.33 18.31 -5.99
N GLU A 67 -11.29 18.97 -5.34
CA GLU A 67 -11.86 18.53 -4.05
C GLU A 67 -12.61 17.19 -4.15
N MET A 68 -13.44 17.03 -5.19
CA MET A 68 -14.14 15.78 -5.47
C MET A 68 -13.17 14.65 -5.81
N PHE A 69 -12.12 14.94 -6.59
CA PHE A 69 -11.09 13.99 -6.96
C PHE A 69 -10.32 13.51 -5.73
N ILE A 70 -9.90 14.43 -4.85
CA ILE A 70 -9.27 14.09 -3.57
C ILE A 70 -10.20 13.20 -2.74
N HIS A 71 -11.50 13.50 -2.68
CA HIS A 71 -12.47 12.67 -1.96
C HIS A 71 -12.64 11.27 -2.54
N ILE A 72 -12.76 11.14 -3.87
CA ILE A 72 -12.95 9.85 -4.54
C ILE A 72 -11.69 8.99 -4.41
N VAL A 73 -10.51 9.57 -4.64
CA VAL A 73 -9.22 8.86 -4.50
C VAL A 73 -8.97 8.48 -3.04
N ALA A 74 -9.23 9.38 -2.09
CA ALA A 74 -9.11 9.09 -0.67
C ALA A 74 -10.04 7.95 -0.25
N ARG A 75 -11.30 7.95 -0.72
CA ARG A 75 -12.28 6.89 -0.43
C ARG A 75 -11.88 5.55 -1.03
N SER A 76 -11.39 5.51 -2.28
CA SER A 76 -10.89 4.28 -2.91
C SER A 76 -9.67 3.71 -2.19
N LEU A 77 -8.72 4.56 -1.80
CA LEU A 77 -7.56 4.15 -0.99
C LEU A 77 -7.98 3.63 0.39
N PHE A 78 -8.98 4.27 1.01
CA PHE A 78 -9.52 3.87 2.31
C PHE A 78 -10.26 2.52 2.23
N GLU A 79 -11.05 2.30 1.18
CA GLU A 79 -11.75 1.04 0.94
C GLU A 79 -10.77 -0.11 0.66
N ARG A 80 -9.70 0.12 -0.11
CA ARG A 80 -8.61 -0.87 -0.27
C ARG A 80 -7.92 -1.19 1.06
N LYS A 81 -7.60 -0.18 1.87
CA LYS A 81 -7.04 -0.38 3.22
C LYS A 81 -8.02 -1.14 4.13
N LYS A 82 -9.33 -0.92 4.00
CA LYS A 82 -10.37 -1.64 4.74
C LYS A 82 -10.46 -3.11 4.33
N VAL A 83 -10.34 -3.43 3.04
CA VAL A 83 -10.31 -4.83 2.56
C VAL A 83 -9.06 -5.56 3.08
N VAL A 84 -7.89 -4.95 2.95
CA VAL A 84 -6.63 -5.47 3.52
C VAL A 84 -6.77 -5.67 5.04
N SER A 85 -7.37 -4.70 5.73
CA SER A 85 -7.66 -4.79 7.16
C SER A 85 -8.52 -6.01 7.50
N GLN A 86 -9.59 -6.25 6.75
CA GLN A 86 -10.48 -7.38 7.02
C GLN A 86 -9.84 -8.73 6.70
N THR A 87 -9.02 -8.85 5.65
CA THR A 87 -8.31 -10.10 5.36
C THR A 87 -7.31 -10.42 6.48
N VAL A 88 -6.56 -9.43 6.95
CA VAL A 88 -5.59 -9.64 8.03
C VAL A 88 -6.26 -9.98 9.37
N LEU A 89 -7.43 -9.39 9.64
CA LEU A 89 -8.15 -9.61 10.90
C LEU A 89 -9.02 -10.87 10.91
N ARG A 90 -9.43 -11.41 9.74
CA ARG A 90 -10.25 -12.63 9.63
C ARG A 90 -9.41 -13.90 9.68
N ASN A 91 -8.20 -13.87 9.14
CA ASN A 91 -7.29 -15.00 9.23
C ASN A 91 -6.63 -14.94 10.60
N HIS A 92 -7.07 -15.80 11.53
CA HIS A 92 -6.40 -16.07 12.81
C HIS A 92 -5.01 -16.71 12.62
N GLU A 93 -4.25 -16.27 11.62
CA GLU A 93 -2.92 -16.77 11.31
C GLU A 93 -2.01 -16.45 12.50
N THR A 94 -1.56 -17.51 13.16
CA THR A 94 -0.58 -17.45 14.22
C THR A 94 0.69 -16.82 13.67
N ALA A 95 1.11 -15.69 14.25
CA ALA A 95 2.31 -15.02 13.80
C ALA A 95 3.58 -15.86 13.96
N TYR A 96 3.60 -16.81 14.90
CA TYR A 96 4.70 -17.75 15.08
C TYR A 96 4.32 -19.12 14.51
N MET A 97 5.10 -19.61 13.55
CA MET A 97 4.84 -20.86 12.81
C MET A 97 5.71 -22.03 13.29
N GLY A 98 6.43 -21.87 14.40
CA GLY A 98 7.46 -22.82 14.81
C GLY A 98 8.80 -22.61 14.09
N ASN A 99 9.84 -23.29 14.54
CA ASN A 99 11.19 -23.23 13.95
C ASN A 99 11.75 -21.80 13.77
N ASN A 100 11.39 -20.89 14.70
CA ASN A 100 11.73 -19.46 14.63
C ASN A 100 11.22 -18.74 13.37
N ILE A 101 10.20 -19.27 12.69
CA ILE A 101 9.57 -18.66 11.52
C ILE A 101 8.38 -17.82 11.98
N PHE A 102 8.33 -16.58 11.48
CA PHE A 102 7.30 -15.61 11.78
C PHE A 102 6.51 -15.27 10.52
N HIS A 103 5.19 -15.53 10.54
CA HIS A 103 4.25 -15.14 9.50
C HIS A 103 3.60 -13.80 9.86
N VAL A 104 4.05 -12.71 9.20
CA VAL A 104 3.64 -11.35 9.58
C VAL A 104 3.29 -10.52 8.37
N TYR A 105 2.52 -9.46 8.60
CA TYR A 105 2.25 -8.47 7.58
C TYR A 105 3.49 -7.58 7.39
N GLY A 106 3.94 -7.43 6.14
CA GLY A 106 5.05 -6.58 5.74
C GLY A 106 4.57 -5.33 5.01
N THR A 107 5.27 -4.21 5.20
CA THR A 107 5.03 -2.95 4.47
C THR A 107 6.30 -2.44 3.79
N SER A 108 6.14 -1.47 2.87
CA SER A 108 7.26 -0.80 2.21
C SER A 108 7.70 0.44 2.97
N PHE A 109 9.02 0.65 3.12
CA PHE A 109 9.62 1.86 3.73
C PHE A 109 10.88 2.30 2.98
N GLY A 110 11.47 3.44 3.37
CA GLY A 110 12.81 3.82 2.89
C GLY A 110 12.78 4.29 1.45
N LYS A 111 11.70 4.95 1.02
CA LYS A 111 11.57 5.48 -0.34
C LYS A 111 12.44 6.75 -0.45
N PRO A 112 13.44 6.78 -1.34
CA PRO A 112 14.25 7.97 -1.57
C PRO A 112 13.36 9.20 -1.88
N GLY A 113 13.62 10.30 -1.19
CA GLY A 113 12.89 11.56 -1.38
C GLY A 113 11.51 11.64 -0.71
N ASN A 114 11.11 10.64 0.09
CA ASN A 114 9.86 10.71 0.84
C ASN A 114 9.97 11.74 1.99
N LYS A 115 9.05 12.72 2.03
CA LYS A 115 9.05 13.77 3.05
C LYS A 115 8.83 13.14 4.44
N GLY A 116 9.79 13.35 5.35
CA GLY A 116 9.71 12.88 6.74
C GLY A 116 10.45 11.58 7.04
N GLU A 117 11.10 10.96 6.05
CA GLU A 117 12.04 9.85 6.29
C GLU A 117 13.45 10.38 6.56
N SER A 118 14.18 9.71 7.46
CA SER A 118 15.57 10.04 7.77
C SER A 118 16.47 9.76 6.56
N ALA A 119 17.49 10.60 6.33
CA ALA A 119 18.52 10.33 5.34
C ALA A 119 19.43 9.15 5.72
N TYR A 120 19.33 8.68 6.96
CA TYR A 120 20.15 7.61 7.53
C TYR A 120 19.28 6.57 8.24
N PHE A 121 19.65 5.31 8.07
CA PHE A 121 19.16 4.18 8.85
C PHE A 121 19.70 4.22 10.28
N LYS A 122 19.19 3.33 11.14
CA LYS A 122 19.60 3.24 12.56
C LYS A 122 20.98 2.65 12.75
N ASP A 123 21.47 1.88 11.78
CA ASP A 123 22.87 1.45 11.72
C ASP A 123 23.85 2.59 11.33
N GLY A 124 23.35 3.81 11.07
CA GLY A 124 24.14 4.97 10.66
C GLY A 124 24.44 5.03 9.16
N SER A 125 24.04 4.03 8.38
CA SER A 125 24.24 4.03 6.92
C SER A 125 23.20 4.91 6.22
N ARG A 126 23.58 5.51 5.08
CA ARG A 126 22.70 6.39 4.31
C ARG A 126 21.60 5.59 3.59
N VAL A 127 20.40 6.14 3.55
CA VAL A 127 19.31 5.66 2.69
C VAL A 127 19.66 5.99 1.24
N VAL A 128 19.86 4.97 0.41
CA VAL A 128 20.22 5.09 -1.00
C VAL A 128 19.35 4.16 -1.85
N ASP A 129 19.17 4.52 -3.12
CA ASP A 129 18.54 3.65 -4.11
C ASP A 129 19.27 2.31 -4.22
N GLY A 130 18.51 1.24 -4.40
CA GLY A 130 19.04 -0.11 -4.63
C GLY A 130 19.21 -0.94 -3.37
N ILE A 131 19.07 -0.35 -2.17
CA ILE A 131 19.39 -1.06 -0.94
C ILE A 131 18.34 -2.12 -0.60
N VAL A 132 18.80 -3.35 -0.38
CA VAL A 132 17.98 -4.49 0.07
C VAL A 132 18.15 -4.64 1.57
N THR A 133 17.17 -4.17 2.34
CA THR A 133 17.15 -4.24 3.80
C THR A 133 15.73 -4.23 4.35
N GLY A 134 15.61 -4.59 5.63
CA GLY A 134 14.39 -4.46 6.41
C GLY A 134 14.56 -3.62 7.68
N ALA A 135 13.44 -3.38 8.35
CA ALA A 135 13.35 -2.82 9.68
C ALA A 135 12.54 -3.76 10.58
N LEU A 136 12.98 -3.92 11.83
CA LEU A 136 12.25 -4.67 12.85
C LEU A 136 11.97 -3.78 14.08
N PRO A 137 10.86 -4.05 14.81
CA PRO A 137 10.35 -3.15 15.85
C PRO A 137 11.10 -3.20 17.19
N ASP A 138 12.40 -3.52 17.19
CA ASP A 138 13.25 -3.47 18.38
C ASP A 138 14.74 -3.36 18.02
N ASN A 139 15.51 -2.65 18.83
CA ASN A 139 16.92 -2.36 18.57
C ASN A 139 17.82 -3.59 18.58
N SER A 140 17.42 -4.66 19.27
CA SER A 140 18.18 -5.91 19.28
C SER A 140 18.25 -6.62 17.92
N ALA A 141 17.47 -6.18 16.93
CA ALA A 141 17.52 -6.69 15.57
C ALA A 141 18.49 -5.92 14.65
N VAL A 142 18.82 -4.66 14.96
CA VAL A 142 19.66 -3.82 14.09
C VAL A 142 21.05 -4.45 13.95
N GLY A 143 21.53 -4.53 12.71
CA GLY A 143 22.80 -5.18 12.35
C GLY A 143 22.71 -6.69 12.17
N LYS A 144 21.60 -7.35 12.53
CA LYS A 144 21.40 -8.79 12.29
C LYS A 144 20.93 -9.04 10.87
N PHE A 145 21.12 -10.28 10.42
CA PHE A 145 20.57 -10.76 9.16
C PHE A 145 19.30 -11.56 9.40
N ILE A 146 18.35 -11.40 8.49
CA ILE A 146 17.16 -12.23 8.39
C ILE A 146 17.10 -12.87 7.02
N VAL A 147 16.31 -13.93 6.91
CA VAL A 147 15.83 -14.44 5.63
C VAL A 147 14.33 -14.21 5.55
N VAL A 148 13.85 -13.77 4.39
CA VAL A 148 12.43 -13.48 4.13
C VAL A 148 11.96 -14.26 2.91
N ARG A 149 10.73 -14.76 2.93
CA ARG A 149 10.01 -15.27 1.77
C ARG A 149 8.57 -14.78 1.78
N ARG A 150 7.89 -14.79 0.64
CA ARG A 150 6.46 -14.43 0.55
C ARG A 150 5.64 -15.57 -0.05
N PRO A 151 4.35 -15.68 0.28
CA PRO A 151 3.45 -16.57 -0.43
C PRO A 151 3.26 -16.09 -1.88
N LEU A 152 3.18 -17.07 -2.77
CA LEU A 152 2.75 -16.98 -4.15
C LEU A 152 1.30 -17.51 -4.16
N GLY A 153 0.36 -16.82 -4.80
CA GLY A 153 -1.09 -17.11 -4.71
C GLY A 153 -1.54 -18.53 -5.12
N ASN A 154 -0.62 -19.41 -5.49
CA ASN A 154 -0.80 -20.84 -5.76
C ASN A 154 -0.43 -21.73 -4.55
N GLY A 155 -0.34 -21.17 -3.34
CA GLY A 155 0.06 -21.88 -2.13
C GLY A 155 1.56 -22.17 -2.02
N LYS A 156 2.37 -21.78 -3.02
CA LYS A 156 3.83 -21.87 -2.95
C LYS A 156 4.40 -20.64 -2.25
N TYR A 157 5.69 -20.68 -1.95
CA TYR A 157 6.44 -19.53 -1.46
C TYR A 157 7.57 -19.19 -2.44
N THR A 158 8.05 -17.94 -2.37
CA THR A 158 9.35 -17.60 -2.98
C THR A 158 10.48 -18.35 -2.27
N GLY A 159 11.67 -18.34 -2.89
CA GLY A 159 12.90 -18.67 -2.16
C GLY A 159 13.14 -17.70 -0.99
N TRP A 160 13.97 -18.14 -0.04
CA TRP A 160 14.45 -17.32 1.06
C TRP A 160 15.45 -16.27 0.55
N VAL A 161 15.18 -15.00 0.82
CA VAL A 161 16.06 -13.87 0.50
C VAL A 161 16.70 -13.36 1.77
N ARG A 162 18.03 -13.45 1.85
CA ARG A 162 18.82 -12.94 2.97
C ARG A 162 18.99 -11.43 2.88
N MET A 163 18.76 -10.71 3.96
CA MET A 163 18.95 -9.25 4.04
C MET A 163 19.30 -8.79 5.46
N PRO A 164 20.07 -7.70 5.61
CA PRO A 164 20.33 -7.10 6.92
C PRO A 164 19.12 -6.30 7.41
N ILE A 165 19.00 -6.17 8.72
CA ILE A 165 18.11 -5.21 9.38
C ILE A 165 18.91 -3.95 9.70
N LYS A 166 18.50 -2.83 9.10
CA LYS A 166 19.21 -1.55 9.24
C LYS A 166 18.44 -0.49 10.00
N ASP A 167 17.11 -0.65 10.14
CA ASP A 167 16.24 0.38 10.71
C ASP A 167 15.29 -0.18 11.78
N LEU A 168 14.59 0.73 12.46
CA LEU A 168 13.61 0.47 13.51
C LEU A 168 12.18 0.77 13.06
N GLY A 169 11.37 -0.28 13.00
CA GLY A 169 9.95 -0.24 12.64
C GLY A 169 9.44 -1.64 12.33
N PRO A 170 8.15 -1.82 12.06
CA PRO A 170 7.10 -0.81 11.96
C PRO A 170 6.46 -0.46 13.33
N TRP A 171 5.89 0.74 13.41
CA TRP A 171 5.09 1.27 14.53
C TRP A 171 5.75 1.35 15.90
N PHE A 172 5.98 0.22 16.57
CA PHE A 172 6.54 0.14 17.92
C PHE A 172 8.03 -0.12 17.82
N ARG A 173 8.88 0.52 18.63
CA ARG A 173 10.35 0.39 18.54
C ARG A 173 10.95 -0.35 19.73
N ASP A 174 10.08 -1.04 20.45
CA ASP A 174 10.22 -1.70 21.74
C ASP A 174 9.38 -3.00 21.77
N ASP A 175 9.12 -3.58 20.60
CA ASP A 175 8.28 -4.76 20.40
C ASP A 175 9.07 -5.93 19.80
N PRO A 176 9.95 -6.57 20.58
CA PRO A 176 10.72 -7.73 20.14
C PRO A 176 9.86 -9.00 20.12
N TYR A 177 8.77 -9.01 19.34
CA TYR A 177 7.76 -10.09 19.31
C TYR A 177 8.34 -11.48 18.99
N TRP A 178 9.55 -11.54 18.41
CA TRP A 178 10.28 -12.77 18.18
C TRP A 178 10.79 -13.45 19.46
N VAL A 179 11.07 -12.68 20.51
CA VAL A 179 11.51 -13.20 21.81
C VAL A 179 10.35 -13.91 22.50
N THR A 180 9.17 -13.30 22.46
CA THR A 180 7.94 -13.80 23.08
C THR A 180 7.19 -14.80 22.20
N ARG A 181 7.65 -15.02 20.96
CA ARG A 181 6.98 -15.87 19.95
C ARG A 181 5.51 -15.49 19.75
N SER A 182 5.24 -14.19 19.78
CA SER A 182 3.89 -13.62 19.71
C SER A 182 3.65 -12.87 18.40
N ALA A 183 2.42 -12.41 18.20
CA ALA A 183 2.12 -11.45 17.16
C ALA A 183 2.77 -10.08 17.46
N PRO A 184 3.13 -9.29 16.44
CA PRO A 184 3.51 -7.90 16.61
C PRO A 184 2.40 -7.13 17.32
N ARG A 185 2.75 -6.24 18.25
CA ARG A 185 1.83 -5.34 18.98
C ARG A 185 0.95 -4.51 18.04
N ALA A 186 1.47 -4.19 16.85
CA ALA A 186 0.74 -3.50 15.80
C ALA A 186 -0.55 -4.22 15.36
N VAL A 187 -0.60 -5.56 15.44
CA VAL A 187 -1.80 -6.34 15.11
C VAL A 187 -2.95 -5.99 16.04
N GLU A 188 -2.70 -5.98 17.36
CA GLU A 188 -3.72 -5.63 18.35
C GLU A 188 -4.18 -4.18 18.18
N TYR A 189 -3.22 -3.26 18.04
CA TYR A 189 -3.55 -1.84 17.90
C TYR A 189 -4.36 -1.56 16.65
N PHE A 190 -4.00 -2.19 15.53
CA PHE A 190 -4.75 -2.07 14.29
C PHE A 190 -6.18 -2.63 14.43
N LYS A 191 -6.33 -3.83 15.01
CA LYS A 191 -7.63 -4.47 15.24
C LYS A 191 -8.58 -3.59 16.03
N HIS A 192 -8.07 -2.93 17.06
CA HIS A 192 -8.85 -2.11 17.98
C HIS A 192 -8.81 -0.61 17.66
N LYS A 193 -8.25 -0.21 16.51
CA LYS A 193 -8.07 1.19 16.09
C LYS A 193 -7.42 2.07 17.18
N LYS A 194 -6.45 1.50 17.89
CA LYS A 194 -5.72 2.16 18.97
C LYS A 194 -4.65 3.10 18.41
N ARG A 195 -4.35 4.14 19.18
CA ARG A 195 -3.27 5.09 18.91
C ARG A 195 -2.03 4.69 19.69
N ARG A 196 -0.86 4.96 19.11
CA ARG A 196 0.43 4.88 19.80
C ARG A 196 0.55 5.98 20.88
N TRP A 197 1.61 5.89 21.67
CA TRP A 197 1.97 6.89 22.69
C TRP A 197 2.14 8.32 22.11
N ASP A 198 2.52 8.45 20.83
CA ASP A 198 2.67 9.73 20.13
C ASP A 198 1.36 10.21 19.47
N GLY A 199 0.22 9.59 19.81
CA GLY A 199 -1.10 9.94 19.29
C GLY A 199 -1.39 9.45 17.87
N ARG A 200 -0.43 8.83 17.16
CA ARG A 200 -0.64 8.33 15.79
C ARG A 200 -1.52 7.09 15.80
N LEU A 201 -2.55 7.09 14.96
CA LEU A 201 -3.40 5.91 14.74
C LEU A 201 -2.60 4.83 14.00
N VAL A 202 -2.64 3.60 14.51
CA VAL A 202 -2.04 2.45 13.82
C VAL A 202 -2.95 2.04 12.67
N VAL A 203 -2.52 2.27 11.43
CA VAL A 203 -3.34 2.08 10.22
C VAL A 203 -3.03 0.81 9.43
N ASN A 204 -2.06 0.02 9.90
CA ASN A 204 -1.81 -1.34 9.40
C ASN A 204 -1.19 -2.21 10.52
N PRO A 205 -1.27 -3.54 10.41
CA PRO A 205 -0.78 -4.48 11.42
C PRO A 205 0.65 -4.95 11.15
N ALA A 206 1.48 -4.14 10.49
CA ALA A 206 2.80 -4.59 10.04
C ALA A 206 3.68 -5.04 11.22
N GLY A 207 4.43 -6.11 11.00
CA GLY A 207 5.45 -6.63 11.91
C GLY A 207 6.87 -6.50 11.35
N ILE A 208 7.02 -6.15 10.08
CA ILE A 208 8.29 -5.93 9.41
C ILE A 208 8.10 -4.87 8.32
N ASP A 209 9.11 -4.03 8.16
CA ASP A 209 9.18 -3.08 7.05
C ASP A 209 10.29 -3.54 6.10
N LEU A 210 10.03 -3.53 4.80
CA LEU A 210 10.98 -3.95 3.75
C LEU A 210 11.17 -2.80 2.75
N THR A 211 12.41 -2.61 2.30
CA THR A 211 12.70 -1.64 1.23
C THR A 211 12.07 -2.07 -0.10
N PRO A 212 11.83 -1.14 -1.04
CA PRO A 212 11.31 -1.48 -2.37
C PRO A 212 12.16 -2.54 -3.08
N TRP A 213 13.49 -2.48 -2.94
CA TRP A 213 14.38 -3.47 -3.54
C TRP A 213 14.34 -4.82 -2.85
N ALA A 214 14.07 -4.88 -1.53
CA ALA A 214 13.78 -6.15 -0.87
C ALA A 214 12.49 -6.79 -1.41
N TRP A 215 11.43 -6.01 -1.64
CA TRP A 215 10.23 -6.50 -2.32
C TRP A 215 10.50 -6.96 -3.74
N GLN A 216 11.34 -6.23 -4.50
CA GLN A 216 11.74 -6.65 -5.84
C GLN A 216 12.51 -7.97 -5.84
N LYS A 217 13.40 -8.20 -4.86
CA LYS A 217 14.08 -9.49 -4.67
C LYS A 217 13.11 -10.62 -4.32
N LEU A 218 11.99 -10.29 -3.68
CA LEU A 218 10.88 -11.22 -3.45
C LEU A 218 9.95 -11.35 -4.68
N GLY A 219 10.31 -10.78 -5.82
CA GLY A 219 9.55 -10.90 -7.07
C GLY A 219 8.31 -10.01 -7.14
N ILE A 220 8.30 -8.87 -6.45
CA ILE A 220 7.32 -7.81 -6.66
C ILE A 220 7.82 -6.87 -7.75
N PRO A 221 7.02 -6.55 -8.79
CA PRO A 221 7.43 -5.61 -9.83
C PRO A 221 7.81 -4.24 -9.26
N LYS A 222 8.78 -3.57 -9.92
CA LYS A 222 9.33 -2.28 -9.48
C LYS A 222 8.23 -1.26 -9.20
N GLU A 223 7.24 -1.16 -10.08
CA GLU A 223 6.14 -0.21 -10.04
C GLU A 223 5.25 -0.40 -8.79
N GLN A 224 5.16 -1.63 -8.29
CA GLN A 224 4.37 -1.99 -7.12
C GLN A 224 5.18 -1.90 -5.83
N SER A 225 6.49 -2.19 -5.91
CA SER A 225 7.37 -2.38 -4.75
C SER A 225 7.48 -1.18 -3.80
N TYR A 226 7.21 0.04 -4.28
CA TYR A 226 7.32 1.25 -3.45
C TYR A 226 6.19 1.44 -2.45
N ASN A 227 5.03 0.85 -2.71
CA ASN A 227 3.84 0.95 -1.86
C ASN A 227 3.26 -0.44 -1.59
N TYR A 228 4.08 -1.48 -1.74
CA TYR A 228 3.62 -2.84 -1.57
C TYR A 228 3.45 -3.15 -0.08
N SER A 229 2.43 -3.93 0.20
CA SER A 229 2.23 -4.50 1.53
C SER A 229 1.55 -5.85 1.39
N GLY A 230 1.93 -6.80 2.23
CA GLY A 230 1.48 -8.17 2.12
C GLY A 230 2.15 -9.08 3.14
N TYR A 231 1.63 -10.29 3.28
CA TYR A 231 2.20 -11.26 4.19
C TYR A 231 3.57 -11.75 3.72
N VAL A 232 4.44 -11.98 4.69
CA VAL A 232 5.75 -12.60 4.51
C VAL A 232 6.00 -13.56 5.65
N GLU A 233 6.87 -14.53 5.38
CA GLU A 233 7.53 -15.28 6.42
C GLU A 233 8.97 -14.81 6.56
N TRP A 234 9.43 -14.66 7.80
CA TRP A 234 10.82 -14.35 8.08
C TRP A 234 11.37 -15.12 9.27
N LYS A 235 12.70 -15.21 9.35
CA LYS A 235 13.44 -15.69 10.53
C LYS A 235 14.84 -15.08 10.56
N PHE A 236 15.48 -15.08 11.72
CA PHE A 236 16.91 -14.74 11.79
C PHE A 236 17.74 -15.72 10.95
N SER A 237 18.71 -15.17 10.22
CA SER A 237 19.76 -15.92 9.57
C SER A 237 20.87 -16.12 10.59
N ASN A 238 21.04 -17.34 11.08
CA ASN A 238 22.26 -17.75 11.77
C ASN A 238 23.46 -17.66 10.81
#